data_AF-A0A484HK91-F1
#
_entry.id   AF-A0A484HK91-F1
#
_cell.length_a   1.000
_cell.length_b   1.000
_cell.length_c   1.000
_cell.angle_alpha   90.00
_cell.angle_beta   90.00
_cell.angle_gamma   90.00
#
_symmetry.space_group_name_H-M   'P 1'
#
loop_
_entity.id
_entity.type
_entity.pdbx_description
1 polymer ?
#
loop_
_entity_poly.entity_id
_entity_poly.type
_entity_poly.pdbx_seq_one_letter_code
_entity_poly.pdbx_strand_id
1 'polypeptide(L)' 'MNAVAVNMNLPLSISEEDVRTLLAIKLFEVGKVSLGQAAKIANFSKRAFVDVLGRYQIPVCNYDAEELRREIEE' A
#
# COMPACT_ATOMS: atom_id res chain seq x y z
N MET A 1 14.25 9.21 -5.00
CA MET A 1 12.83 9.58 -5.14
C MET A 1 12.79 11.08 -5.14
N ASN A 2 12.18 11.68 -6.17
CA ASN A 2 11.91 13.11 -6.16
C ASN A 2 10.57 13.31 -5.44
N ALA A 3 10.49 14.30 -4.56
CA ALA A 3 9.30 14.57 -3.76
C ALA A 3 8.50 15.74 -4.37
N VAL A 4 7.18 15.62 -4.33
CA VAL A 4 6.24 16.69 -4.72
C VAL A 4 5.37 16.99 -3.50
N ALA A 5 5.25 18.26 -3.14
CA ALA A 5 4.37 18.69 -2.06
C ALA A 5 2.96 18.96 -2.62
N VAL A 6 1.94 18.45 -1.92
CA VAL A 6 0.53 18.67 -2.26
C VAL A 6 -0.14 19.30 -1.05
N ASN A 7 -0.93 20.36 -1.27
CA ASN A 7 -1.73 21.00 -0.23
C ASN A 7 -3.20 20.60 -0.42
N MET A 8 -3.85 20.13 0.65
CA MET A 8 -5.22 19.62 0.63
C MET A 8 -6.01 20.14 1.83
N ASN A 9 -7.24 20.59 1.58
CA ASN A 9 -8.19 20.88 2.65
C ASN A 9 -8.99 19.62 2.97
N LEU A 10 -8.92 19.17 4.22
CA LEU A 10 -9.57 17.95 4.68
C LEU A 10 -10.47 18.24 5.89
N PRO A 11 -11.51 17.43 6.13
CA PRO A 11 -12.26 17.46 7.37
C PRO A 11 -11.34 17.23 8.58
N LEU A 12 -11.60 17.92 9.70
CA LEU A 12 -10.82 17.78 10.94
C LEU A 12 -10.83 16.37 11.54
N SER A 13 -11.77 15.52 11.11
CA SER A 13 -11.86 14.12 11.52
C SER A 13 -10.83 13.21 10.86
N ILE A 14 -10.11 13.68 9.84
CA ILE A 14 -9.14 12.88 9.08
C ILE A 14 -7.73 13.33 9.45
N SER A 15 -6.89 12.39 9.88
CA SER A 15 -5.49 12.68 10.20
C SER A 15 -4.60 12.71 8.95
N GLU A 16 -3.47 13.43 9.01
CA GLU A 16 -2.46 13.39 7.94
C GLU A 16 -1.91 11.97 7.73
N GLU A 17 -1.81 11.18 8.80
CA GLU A 17 -1.36 9.79 8.75
C GLU A 17 -2.33 8.90 7.95
N ASP A 18 -3.64 9.06 8.16
CA ASP A 18 -4.66 8.33 7.40
C ASP A 18 -4.56 8.64 5.91
N VAL A 19 -4.44 9.93 5.58
CA VAL A 19 -4.34 10.41 4.19
C VAL A 19 -3.10 9.84 3.52
N ARG A 20 -1.97 9.92 4.20
CA ARG A 20 -0.68 9.43 3.72
C ARG A 20 -0.71 7.92 3.51
N THR A 21 -1.32 7.18 4.42
CA THR A 21 -1.48 5.72 4.35
C THR A 21 -2.37 5.34 3.18
N LEU A 22 -3.56 5.93 3.07
CA LEU A 22 -4.52 5.66 1.99
C LEU A 22 -3.95 6.03 0.62
N LEU A 23 -3.24 7.16 0.51
CA LEU A 23 -2.57 7.55 -0.72
C LEU A 23 -1.48 6.56 -1.11
N ALA A 24 -0.63 6.13 -0.17
CA ALA A 24 0.41 5.14 -0.43
C ALA A 24 -0.17 3.79 -0.87
N ILE A 25 -1.24 3.33 -0.21
CA ILE A 25 -1.98 2.13 -0.60
C ILE A 25 -2.45 2.27 -2.04
N LYS A 26 -3.12 3.38 -2.39
CA LYS A 26 -3.69 3.51 -3.72
C LYS A 26 -2.62 3.61 -4.80
N LEU A 27 -1.55 4.34 -4.55
CA LEU A 27 -0.42 4.45 -5.48
C LEU A 27 0.28 3.10 -5.72
N PHE A 28 0.37 2.26 -4.69
CA PHE A 28 0.89 0.89 -4.81
C PHE A 28 -0.07 0.02 -5.63
N GLU A 29 -1.35 0.02 -5.28
CA GLU A 29 -2.40 -0.77 -5.92
C GLU A 29 -2.49 -0.47 -7.43
N VAL A 30 -2.36 0.81 -7.83
CA VAL A 30 -2.36 1.21 -9.25
C VAL A 30 -0.98 1.14 -9.93
N GLY A 31 0.01 0.53 -9.27
CA GLY A 31 1.35 0.28 -9.83
C GLY A 31 2.19 1.53 -10.08
N LYS A 32 1.85 2.69 -9.48
CA LYS A 32 2.60 3.94 -9.65
C LYS A 32 3.86 4.01 -8.79
N VAL A 33 3.87 3.26 -7.69
CA VAL A 33 5.01 3.14 -6.80
C VAL A 33 5.21 1.68 -6.43
N SER A 34 6.46 1.28 -6.23
CA SER A 34 6.79 -0.04 -5.66
C SER A 34 6.40 -0.14 -4.19
N LEU A 35 6.29 -1.36 -3.65
CA LEU A 35 6.04 -1.62 -2.23
C LEU A 35 6.95 -0.80 -1.30
N GLY A 36 8.25 -0.73 -1.62
CA GLY A 36 9.21 0.03 -0.84
C GLY A 36 9.05 1.55 -0.91
N GLN A 37 8.57 2.06 -2.05
CA GLN A 37 8.26 3.48 -2.19
C GLN A 37 6.96 3.84 -1.47
N ALA A 38 5.93 3.00 -1.57
CA ALA A 38 4.67 3.17 -0.83
C ALA A 38 4.90 3.15 0.68
N ALA A 39 5.68 2.20 1.19
CA ALA A 39 6.05 2.14 2.60
C ALA A 39 6.73 3.44 3.06
N LYS A 40 7.65 3.99 2.26
CA LYS A 40 8.30 5.29 2.55
C LYS A 40 7.31 6.45 2.54
N ILE A 41 6.38 6.49 1.59
CA ILE A 41 5.35 7.54 1.53
C ILE A 41 4.51 7.48 2.81
N ALA A 42 4.07 6.28 3.21
CA ALA A 42 3.27 6.00 4.40
C ALA A 42 4.03 6.10 5.74
N ASN A 43 5.34 6.39 5.72
CA ASN A 43 6.19 6.41 6.91
C ASN A 43 6.25 5.07 7.67
N PHE A 44 6.19 3.95 6.95
CA PHE A 44 6.34 2.61 7.49
C PHE A 44 7.63 1.94 7.03
N SER A 45 8.09 0.96 7.82
CA SER A 45 9.02 -0.04 7.28
C SER A 45 8.31 -0.86 6.20
N LYS A 46 9.08 -1.46 5.27
CA LYS A 46 8.52 -2.35 4.25
C LYS A 46 7.65 -3.46 4.85
N ARG A 47 8.10 -4.06 5.96
CA ARG A 47 7.38 -5.14 6.66
C ARG A 47 6.06 -4.63 7.26
N ALA A 48 6.09 -3.51 7.98
CA ALA A 48 4.88 -2.93 8.56
C ALA A 48 3.86 -2.53 7.48
N PHE A 49 4.33 -2.05 6.33
CA PHE A 49 3.43 -1.70 5.23
C PHE A 49 2.77 -2.91 4.58
N VAL A 50 3.43 -4.08 4.56
CA VAL A 50 2.78 -5.35 4.15
C VAL A 50 1.61 -5.69 5.08
N ASP A 51 1.78 -5.52 6.39
CA ASP A 51 0.69 -5.75 7.36
C ASP A 51 -0.47 -4.77 7.12
N VAL A 52 -0.17 -3.51 6.80
CA VAL A 52 -1.16 -2.50 6.42
C VAL A 52 -1.93 -2.95 5.16
N LEU A 53 -1.23 -3.34 4.09
CA LEU A 53 -1.88 -3.82 2.87
C LEU A 53 -2.81 -5.01 3.14
N GLY A 54 -2.40 -5.94 4.01
CA GLY A 54 -3.23 -7.07 4.45
C GLY A 54 -4.53 -6.64 5.14
N ARG A 55 -4.50 -5.63 6.02
CA ARG A 55 -5.71 -5.07 6.66
C ARG A 55 -6.68 -4.47 5.65
N TYR A 56 -6.16 -3.91 4.55
CA TYR A 56 -6.95 -3.36 3.45
C TYR A 56 -7.25 -4.37 2.34
N GLN A 57 -6.89 -5.65 2.51
CA GLN A 57 -7.11 -6.72 1.53
C GLN A 57 -6.47 -6.43 0.16
N ILE A 58 -5.33 -5.74 0.17
CA ILE A 58 -4.56 -5.44 -1.04
C ILE A 58 -3.50 -6.52 -1.24
N PRO A 59 -3.53 -7.27 -2.36
CA PRO A 59 -2.52 -8.27 -2.64
C PRO A 59 -1.12 -7.64 -2.76
N VAL A 60 -0.14 -8.21 -2.06
CA VAL A 60 1.26 -7.75 -2.12
C VAL A 60 2.02 -8.43 -3.25
N CYS A 61 1.61 -9.64 -3.61
CA CYS A 61 2.11 -10.43 -4.72
C CYS A 61 0.91 -10.89 -5.56
N ASN A 62 1.12 -10.91 -6.87
CA ASN A 62 0.22 -11.59 -7.77
C ASN A 62 0.67 -13.05 -7.77
N TYR A 63 0.05 -13.88 -6.94
CA TYR A 63 0.24 -15.33 -7.03
C TYR A 63 -0.48 -15.80 -8.28
N ASP A 64 0.19 -16.59 -9.12
CA ASP A 64 -0.49 -17.18 -10.26
C ASP A 64 -1.62 -18.09 -9.75
N ALA A 65 -2.80 -17.96 -10.34
CA ALA A 65 -3.98 -18.68 -9.85
C ALA A 65 -3.82 -20.22 -10.01
N GLU A 66 -3.04 -20.69 -10.99
CA GLU A 66 -2.72 -22.11 -11.16
C GLU A 66 -1.64 -22.58 -10.18
N GLU A 67 -0.74 -21.69 -9.76
CA GLU A 67 0.22 -21.97 -8.70
C GLU A 67 -0.49 -22.12 -7.35
N LEU A 68 -1.41 -21.20 -7.04
CA LEU A 68 -2.22 -21.26 -5.82
C LEU A 68 -3.12 -22.51 -5.79
N ARG A 69 -3.73 -22.88 -6.92
CA ARG A 69 -4.54 -24.10 -7.04
C ARG A 69 -3.73 -25.35 -6.71
N ARG A 70 -2.51 -25.46 -7.26
CA ARG A 70 -1.63 -26.61 -7.02
C ARG A 70 -1.25 -26.77 -5.55
N GLU A 71 -0.94 -25.68 -4.85
CA GLU A 71 -0.59 -25.74 -3.42
C GLU A 71 -1.76 -26.13 -2.51
N ILE A 72 -3.00 -25.78 -2.86
CA ILE A 72 -4.19 -26.14 -2.08
C ILE A 72 -4.59 -27.61 -2.29
N GLU A 73 -4.27 -28.18 -3.46
CA GLU A 73 -4.58 -29.57 -3.81
C GLU A 73 -3.54 -30.58 -3.29
N GLU A 74 -2.39 -30.13 -2.76
CA GLU A 74 -1.40 -30.95 -2.03
C GLU A 74 -1.76 -31.20 -0.56
#